data_AF-A0A7S2RHQ7-F1
#
_entry.id   AF-A0A7S2RHQ7-F1
#
_cell.length_a   1.000
_cell.length_b   1.000
_cell.length_c   1.000
_cell.angle_alpha   90.00
_cell.angle_beta   90.00
_cell.angle_gamma   90.00
#
_symmetry.space_group_name_H-M   'P 1'
#
loop_
_entity.id
_entity.type
_entity.pdbx_description
1 polymer ?
#
loop_
_entity_poly.entity_id
_entity_poly.type
_entity_poly.pdbx_seq_one_letter_code
_entity_poly.pdbx_strand_id
1 'polypeptide(L)'
;VIEGMGELHLEIIVDRMRREFNVECNVGAPQVAYREVITEPCEVDYTHKKQSGGSGQFARVKIKFEPKTDTESDFEFMEEIKGGVVPKEYIPGVQKGIES
;
A
#
# COMPACT_ATOMS: atom_id res chain seq x y z
N VAL A 1 1.48 -14.14 -12.08
CA VAL A 1 0.20 -13.43 -12.29
C VAL A 1 0.26 -12.87 -13.70
N ILE A 2 -0.76 -13.13 -14.52
CA ILE A 2 -0.83 -12.57 -15.87
C ILE A 2 -1.67 -11.30 -15.76
N GLU A 3 -1.09 -10.17 -16.13
CA GLU A 3 -1.76 -8.87 -16.11
C GLU A 3 -2.12 -8.50 -17.55
N GLY A 4 -3.38 -8.14 -17.77
CA GLY A 4 -3.92 -7.80 -19.08
C GLY A 4 -4.92 -6.66 -18.95
N MET A 5 -4.97 -5.82 -19.98
CA MET A 5 -5.84 -4.64 -20.02
C MET A 5 -7.35 -4.98 -20.14
N GLY A 6 -7.70 -6.26 -20.25
CA GLY A 6 -9.07 -6.74 -20.33
C GLY A 6 -9.14 -8.26 -20.47
N GLU A 7 -10.34 -8.80 -20.29
CA GLU A 7 -10.64 -10.23 -20.38
C GLU A 7 -10.14 -10.85 -21.69
N LEU A 8 -10.42 -10.18 -22.82
CA LEU A 8 -9.98 -10.63 -24.15
C LEU A 8 -8.45 -10.74 -24.28
N HIS A 9 -7.69 -9.88 -23.60
CA HIS A 9 -6.24 -9.93 -23.66
C HIS A 9 -5.70 -11.16 -22.91
N LEU A 10 -6.31 -11.49 -21.77
CA LEU A 10 -5.97 -12.67 -20.98
C LEU A 10 -6.32 -13.96 -21.75
N GLU A 11 -7.48 -13.99 -22.41
CA GLU A 11 -7.90 -15.14 -23.22
C GLU A 11 -6.96 -15.43 -24.39
N ILE A 12 -6.49 -14.40 -25.09
CA ILE A 12 -5.55 -14.56 -26.21
C ILE A 12 -4.20 -15.10 -25.72
N ILE A 13 -3.71 -14.63 -24.57
CA ILE A 13 -2.46 -15.14 -23.97
C ILE A 13 -2.62 -16.61 -23.58
N VAL A 14 -3.75 -16.99 -23.00
CA VAL A 14 -4.04 -18.38 -22.63
C VAL A 14 -4.16 -19.28 -23.87
N ASP A 15 -4.84 -18.83 -24.93
CA ASP A 15 -4.97 -19.60 -26.18
C ASP A 15 -3.60 -19.80 -26.86
N ARG A 16 -2.74 -18.77 -26.86
CA ARG A 16 -1.35 -18.91 -27.35
C ARG A 16 -0.51 -19.86 -26.50
N MET A 17 -0.61 -19.81 -25.17
CA MET A 17 0.08 -20.77 -24.29
C MET A 17 -0.36 -22.22 -24.54
N ARG A 18 -1.66 -22.41 -24.79
CA ARG A 18 -2.21 -23.74 -25.06
C ARG A 18 -1.79 -24.29 -26.42
N ARG A 19 -1.76 -23.45 -27.46
CA ARG A 19 -1.42 -23.87 -28.84
C ARG A 19 0.08 -23.96 -29.12
N GLU A 20 0.85 -22.96 -28.68
CA GLU A 20 2.29 -22.88 -29.01
C GLU A 20 3.16 -23.63 -28.00
N PHE A 21 2.76 -23.68 -26.72
CA PHE A 21 3.59 -24.23 -25.65
C PHE A 21 3.04 -25.53 -25.04
N ASN A 22 1.86 -25.99 -25.48
CA ASN A 22 1.19 -27.21 -24.99
C ASN A 22 1.10 -27.28 -23.45
N VAL A 23 0.93 -26.12 -22.80
CA VAL A 23 0.81 -26.00 -21.35
C VAL A 23 -0.68 -25.91 -21.00
N GLU A 24 -1.15 -26.82 -20.14
CA GLU A 24 -2.48 -26.75 -19.56
C GLU A 24 -2.47 -25.80 -18.35
N CYS A 25 -3.02 -24.60 -18.51
CA CYS A 25 -3.15 -23.61 -17.45
C CYS A 25 -4.59 -23.61 -16.91
N ASN A 26 -4.75 -23.64 -15.59
CA ASN A 26 -6.03 -23.40 -14.95
C ASN A 26 -6.32 -21.90 -14.92
N VAL A 27 -7.38 -21.47 -15.61
CA VAL A 27 -7.82 -20.07 -15.64
C VAL A 27 -8.81 -19.86 -14.48
N GLY A 28 -8.48 -18.94 -13.57
CA GLY A 28 -9.40 -18.48 -12.53
C GLY A 28 -10.18 -17.25 -12.98
N ALA A 29 -11.13 -16.78 -12.15
CA ALA A 29 -11.86 -15.55 -12.42
C ALA A 29 -10.89 -14.34 -12.50
N PRO A 30 -11.10 -13.40 -13.44
CA PRO A 30 -10.28 -12.19 -13.52
C PRO A 30 -10.46 -11.39 -12.22
N GLN A 31 -9.34 -11.04 -11.60
CA GLN A 31 -9.35 -10.13 -10.46
C GLN A 31 -9.23 -8.70 -10.98
N VAL A 32 -10.20 -7.87 -10.60
CA VAL A 32 -10.15 -6.43 -10.88
C VAL A 32 -9.30 -5.79 -9.79
N ALA A 33 -8.34 -4.95 -10.19
CA ALA A 33 -7.55 -4.15 -9.27
C ALA A 33 -8.42 -2.99 -8.74
N TYR A 34 -9.24 -3.28 -7.72
CA TYR A 34 -9.92 -2.25 -6.97
C TYR A 34 -8.91 -1.41 -6.19
N ARG A 35 -9.14 -0.09 -6.13
CA ARG A 35 -8.37 0.84 -5.29
C ARG A 35 -9.26 1.32 -4.16
N GLU A 36 -8.71 1.44 -2.97
CA GLU A 36 -9.41 1.92 -1.78
C GLU A 36 -9.01 3.37 -1.51
N VAL A 37 -9.99 4.22 -1.15
CA VAL A 37 -9.78 5.63 -0.79
C VAL A 37 -10.62 5.93 0.45
N ILE A 38 -10.04 6.66 1.40
CA ILE A 38 -10.75 7.17 2.58
C ILE A 38 -11.73 8.28 2.17
N THR A 39 -12.91 8.34 2.77
CA THR A 39 -13.93 9.38 2.46
C THR A 39 -13.96 10.51 3.48
N GLU A 40 -13.50 10.25 4.70
CA GLU A 40 -13.56 11.20 5.82
C GLU A 40 -12.17 11.40 6.42
N PRO A 41 -11.86 12.62 6.90
CA PRO A 41 -10.60 12.86 7.60
C PRO A 41 -10.59 12.11 8.94
N CYS A 42 -9.47 11.45 9.25
CA CYS A 42 -9.30 10.67 10.47
C CYS A 42 -8.00 11.04 11.17
N GLU A 43 -8.07 11.25 12.48
CA GLU A 43 -6.89 11.37 13.34
C GLU A 43 -6.62 10.03 14.03
N VAL A 44 -5.41 9.50 13.84
CA VAL A 44 -4.97 8.24 14.45
C VAL A 44 -3.79 8.51 15.38
N ASP A 45 -3.93 8.12 16.65
CA ASP A 45 -2.83 8.04 17.61
C ASP A 45 -2.45 6.57 17.76
N TYR A 46 -1.25 6.22 17.31
CA TYR A 46 -0.71 4.88 17.43
C TYR A 46 0.50 4.89 18.35
N THR A 47 0.41 4.13 19.45
CA THR A 47 1.53 3.87 20.36
C THR A 47 1.99 2.43 20.21
N HIS A 48 3.13 2.24 19.55
CA HIS A 48 3.84 0.97 19.53
C HIS A 48 4.69 0.82 20.77
N LYS A 49 4.34 -0.12 21.65
CA LYS A 49 5.17 -0.52 22.79
C LYS A 49 5.35 -2.03 22.76
N LYS A 50 6.53 -2.48 22.34
CA LYS A 50 6.88 -3.90 22.33
C LYS A 50 8.19 -4.12 23.09
N GLN A 51 8.12 -4.97 24.11
CA GLN A 51 9.26 -5.39 24.90
C GLN A 51 9.34 -6.92 24.83
N SER A 52 10.18 -7.42 23.92
CA SER A 52 10.43 -8.86 23.77
C SER A 52 11.86 -9.15 24.26
N GLY A 53 12.05 -9.14 25.58
CA GLY A 53 13.28 -9.65 26.22
C GLY A 53 14.58 -8.89 25.96
N GLY A 54 14.55 -7.56 25.82
CA GLY A 54 15.73 -6.71 25.60
C GLY A 54 15.38 -5.22 25.50
N SER A 55 16.22 -4.41 24.85
CA SER A 55 15.94 -2.98 24.55
C SER A 55 14.54 -2.84 23.96
N GLY A 56 13.63 -2.19 24.69
CA GLY A 56 12.25 -2.03 24.28
C GLY A 56 12.12 -1.11 23.07
N GLN A 57 11.14 -1.41 22.20
CA GLN A 57 10.73 -0.51 21.14
C GLN A 57 9.57 0.33 21.65
N PHE A 58 9.74 1.65 21.61
CA PHE A 58 8.70 2.62 21.92
C PHE A 58 8.61 3.62 20.77
N ALA A 59 7.43 3.70 20.15
CA ALA A 59 7.11 4.73 19.19
C ALA A 59 5.69 5.21 19.45
N ARG A 60 5.47 6.52 19.46
CA ARG A 60 4.13 7.11 19.45
C ARG A 60 4.05 8.04 18.26
N VAL A 61 3.09 7.80 17.39
CA VAL A 61 2.88 8.59 16.17
C VAL A 61 1.44 9.05 16.16
N LYS A 62 1.25 10.37 16.00
CA LYS A 62 -0.07 10.95 15.74
C LYS A 62 -0.10 11.37 14.27
N ILE A 63 -1.02 10.79 13.51
CA ILE A 63 -1.16 11.02 12.07
C ILE A 63 -2.56 11.55 11.81
N LYS A 64 -2.67 12.57 10.98
CA LYS A 64 -3.93 13.05 10.43
C LYS A 64 -4.01 12.61 8.98
N PHE A 65 -4.98 11.75 8.68
CA PHE A 65 -5.29 11.32 7.33
C PHE A 65 -6.40 12.23 6.81
N GLU A 66 -6.21 12.80 5.62
CA GLU A 66 -7.23 13.60 4.95
C GLU A 66 -7.41 13.05 3.53
N PRO A 67 -8.65 12.87 3.06
CA PRO A 67 -8.90 12.43 1.70
C PRO A 67 -8.45 13.51 0.72
N LYS A 68 -7.55 13.17 -0.21
CA LYS A 68 -7.24 14.04 -1.35
C LYS A 68 -8.25 13.81 -2.47
N THR A 69 -8.77 14.91 -2.99
CA THR A 69 -9.71 14.94 -4.13
C THR A 69 -9.01 14.83 -5.49
N ASP A 70 -7.67 14.87 -5.51
CA ASP A 70 -6.88 14.97 -6.73
C ASP A 70 -6.36 13.60 -7.16
N THR A 71 -6.87 13.10 -8.28
CA THR A 71 -6.68 11.75 -8.81
C THR A 71 -5.25 11.47 -9.32
N GLU A 72 -4.36 12.47 -9.35
CA GLU A 72 -3.02 12.37 -9.95
C GLU A 72 -1.89 12.03 -8.96
N SER A 73 -2.13 12.05 -7.65
CA SER A 73 -1.09 11.79 -6.64
C SER A 73 -1.51 10.70 -5.65
N ASP A 74 -0.90 9.51 -5.75
CA ASP A 74 -1.24 8.35 -4.91
C ASP A 74 -0.98 8.56 -3.40
N PHE A 75 -0.04 9.43 -3.02
CA PHE A 75 0.29 9.70 -1.62
C PHE A 75 1.04 11.04 -1.45
N GLU A 76 0.57 11.91 -0.55
CA GLU A 76 1.33 13.10 -0.13
C GLU A 76 1.53 13.05 1.39
N PHE A 77 2.79 13.05 1.82
CA PHE A 77 3.15 13.09 3.23
C PHE A 77 3.63 14.50 3.59
N MET A 78 2.90 15.17 4.48
CA MET A 78 3.27 16.49 5.02
C MET A 78 3.69 16.36 6.49
N GLU A 79 4.90 16.83 6.81
CA GLU A 79 5.43 16.82 8.18
C GLU A 79 5.13 18.14 8.92
N GLU A 80 4.16 18.14 9.84
CA GLU A 80 3.94 19.27 10.77
C GLU A 80 4.54 18.95 12.17
N ILE A 81 5.84 18.59 12.21
CA ILE A 81 6.50 18.27 13.49
C ILE A 81 6.98 19.56 14.15
N LYS A 82 6.25 20.01 15.19
CA LYS A 82 6.65 21.14 16.03
C LYS A 82 7.56 20.67 17.17
N GLY A 83 8.69 21.35 17.37
CA GLY A 83 9.51 21.23 18.59
C GLY A 83 10.43 20.00 18.67
N GLY A 84 10.71 19.30 17.58
CA GLY A 84 11.69 18.20 17.57
C GLY A 84 11.30 16.98 18.42
N VAL A 85 10.00 16.82 18.71
CA VAL A 85 9.44 15.70 19.48
C VAL A 85 9.71 14.34 18.81
N VAL A 86 9.88 14.35 17.49
CA VAL A 86 10.30 13.18 16.70
C VAL A 86 11.64 13.50 16.04
N PRO A 87 12.70 12.69 16.26
CA PRO A 87 13.96 12.86 15.55
C PRO A 87 13.77 12.65 14.05
N LYS A 88 14.38 13.52 13.23
CA LYS A 88 14.23 13.51 11.77
C LYS A 88 14.68 12.21 11.10
N GLU A 89 15.53 11.44 11.76
CA GLU A 89 16.00 10.13 11.30
C GLU A 89 14.90 9.06 11.26
N TYR A 90 13.84 9.19 12.07
CA TYR A 90 12.74 8.23 12.11
C TYR A 90 11.59 8.57 11.16
N ILE A 91 11.52 9.80 10.65
CA ILE A 91 10.50 10.27 9.70
C ILE A 91 10.45 9.40 8.43
N PRO A 92 11.58 9.10 7.73
CA PRO A 92 11.54 8.24 6.55
C PRO A 92 11.14 6.79 6.90
N GLY A 93 11.37 6.34 8.13
CA GLY A 93 10.91 5.03 8.60
C GLY A 93 9.39 4.98 8.76
N VAL A 94 8.79 6.05 9.27
CA VAL A 94 7.33 6.19 9.37
C VAL A 94 6.70 6.32 7.99
N GLN A 95 7.28 7.12 7.09
CA GLN A 95 6.78 7.26 5.72
C GLN A 95 6.76 5.92 4.97
N LYS A 96 7.86 5.17 5.02
CA LYS A 96 7.93 3.82 4.44
C LYS A 96 6.93 2.85 5.07
N GLY A 97 6.67 2.98 6.37
CA GLY A 97 5.67 2.15 7.05
C GLY A 97 4.22 2.47 6.66
N ILE A 98 3.96 3.66 6.09
CA ILE A 98 2.64 4.04 5.59
C ILE A 98 2.49 3.67 4.11
N GLU A 99 3.58 3.70 3.34
CA GLU A 99 3.59 3.34 1.91
C GLU A 99 3.59 1.81 1.66
N SER A 100 4.06 1.01 2.63
CA SER A 100 4.36 -0.42 2.44
C SER A 100 3.23 -1.40 2.77
#